data_AF-A0A2U2HPM3-F1
#
_entry.id   AF-A0A2U2HPM3-F1
#
_cell.length_a   1.000
_cell.length_b   1.000
_cell.length_c   1.000
_cell.angle_alpha   90.00
_cell.angle_beta   90.00
_cell.angle_gamma   90.00
#
_symmetry.space_group_name_H-M   'P 1'
#
loop_
_entity.id
_entity.type
_entity.pdbx_description
1 polymer ?
#
loop_
_entity_poly.entity_id
_entity_poly.type
_entity_poly.pdbx_seq_one_letter_code
_entity_poly.pdbx_strand_id
1 'polypeptide(L)'
;MAQPPAAAPAPGDTAATTAATAATTTTTTSTTPKAAKNAKAAVTLDAATVNAPGAPAVAPARADAASVLRAQILLNRARFSSGEIDAAFGSNVRQALSGYQRKMGLPATGVADAATWAALNAGAAAALVTYTITDADVAGPFVAIPQKMADKAKLSALGYSSVEEALGEKFHASPALLQRLNPGKNFSRAGEQIIVPNVLDTEPLPKASQIVVDKTDRTLTLMDGDGKPMAQFPVTTGSKHDPLPLGKWKVNGISKAPVFHYNPALFWDATAGDKKAKIPAGPNNPVGVAWVDLSKPHYGIHGTPVPASIGKTESHGCIRMTNWDVTTMMQSVGSGTAVLLKE
;
A
#
# COMPACT_ATOMS: atom_id res chain seq x y z
N MET A 1 24.96 -24.26 -12.72
CA MET A 1 24.64 -25.71 -12.81
C MET A 1 23.13 -25.86 -12.74
N ALA A 2 22.58 -26.69 -13.64
CA ALA A 2 21.25 -27.32 -13.66
C ALA A 2 19.99 -26.43 -13.55
N GLN A 3 19.28 -26.32 -14.67
CA GLN A 3 17.88 -25.87 -14.82
C GLN A 3 16.91 -26.95 -14.29
N PRO A 4 15.72 -26.58 -13.76
CA PRO A 4 14.45 -26.95 -14.42
C PRO A 4 13.31 -25.91 -14.16
N PRO A 5 12.05 -26.12 -14.63
CA PRO A 5 11.54 -25.76 -15.96
C PRO A 5 10.49 -24.62 -15.93
N ALA A 6 10.19 -24.08 -17.11
CA ALA A 6 9.22 -23.02 -17.35
C ALA A 6 7.76 -23.47 -17.15
N ALA A 7 6.94 -22.62 -16.51
CA ALA A 7 5.50 -22.80 -16.41
C ALA A 7 4.79 -22.29 -17.67
N ALA A 8 3.99 -23.16 -18.29
CA ALA A 8 3.15 -22.88 -19.45
C ALA A 8 1.87 -22.11 -19.07
N PRO A 9 1.25 -21.37 -20.02
CA PRO A 9 0.00 -20.64 -19.80
C PRO A 9 -1.23 -21.57 -19.82
N ALA A 10 -2.27 -21.18 -19.06
CA ALA A 10 -3.53 -21.89 -18.94
C ALA A 10 -4.32 -21.95 -20.27
N PRO A 11 -4.98 -23.07 -20.58
CA PRO A 11 -5.81 -23.18 -21.78
C PRO A 11 -7.18 -22.53 -21.58
N GLY A 12 -7.67 -21.89 -22.65
CA GLY A 12 -9.02 -21.37 -22.78
C GLY A 12 -10.04 -22.46 -23.11
N ASP A 13 -11.27 -22.24 -22.66
CA ASP A 13 -12.39 -23.12 -22.90
C ASP A 13 -12.94 -22.92 -24.31
N THR A 14 -12.82 -23.97 -25.14
CA THR A 14 -13.54 -24.12 -26.40
C THR A 14 -14.87 -24.84 -26.17
N ALA A 15 -15.93 -24.26 -26.73
CA ALA A 15 -17.24 -24.87 -26.88
C ALA A 15 -17.18 -26.17 -27.70
N ALA A 16 -17.97 -27.16 -27.29
CA ALA A 16 -18.36 -28.28 -28.14
C ALA A 16 -19.82 -28.66 -27.89
N THR A 17 -20.56 -28.61 -28.98
CA THR A 17 -21.94 -29.00 -29.18
C THR A 17 -22.09 -30.52 -29.19
N THR A 18 -23.08 -31.07 -28.50
CA THR A 18 -23.70 -32.36 -28.84
C THR A 18 -25.21 -32.29 -28.62
N ALA A 19 -25.96 -32.78 -29.59
CA ALA A 19 -27.41 -32.74 -29.70
C ALA A 19 -28.08 -34.06 -29.26
N ALA A 20 -29.42 -34.01 -29.23
CA ALA A 20 -30.43 -35.06 -29.01
C ALA A 20 -30.83 -35.27 -27.52
N THR A 21 -32.12 -35.35 -27.13
CA THR A 21 -33.34 -35.81 -27.83
C THR A 21 -34.58 -35.21 -27.17
N ALA A 22 -35.66 -34.98 -27.93
CA ALA A 22 -36.95 -34.49 -27.45
C ALA A 22 -37.82 -35.61 -26.83
N ALA A 23 -38.61 -35.29 -25.78
CA ALA A 23 -40.05 -35.60 -25.67
C ALA A 23 -40.62 -35.23 -24.27
N THR A 24 -41.62 -34.33 -24.30
CA THR A 24 -42.91 -34.34 -23.59
C THR A 24 -42.97 -34.74 -22.11
N THR A 25 -43.48 -33.85 -21.23
CA THR A 25 -44.83 -33.97 -20.62
C THR A 25 -45.11 -32.77 -19.69
N THR A 26 -46.27 -32.19 -19.92
CA THR A 26 -47.00 -31.15 -19.19
C THR A 26 -47.32 -31.56 -17.75
N THR A 27 -47.07 -30.71 -16.75
CA THR A 27 -47.97 -30.65 -15.59
C THR A 27 -47.94 -29.28 -14.91
N THR A 28 -49.15 -28.76 -14.72
CA THR A 28 -49.62 -27.54 -14.08
C THR A 28 -49.37 -27.47 -12.57
N THR A 29 -49.12 -26.26 -12.03
CA THR A 29 -49.67 -25.68 -10.77
C THR A 29 -48.96 -24.33 -10.50
N SER A 30 -49.63 -23.19 -10.63
CA SER A 30 -50.44 -22.48 -9.63
C SER A 30 -49.65 -22.01 -8.39
N THR A 31 -49.34 -20.70 -8.40
CA THR A 31 -49.40 -19.71 -7.29
C THR A 31 -48.69 -20.01 -5.96
N THR A 32 -47.63 -19.24 -5.66
CA THR A 32 -47.46 -18.34 -4.47
C THR A 32 -46.08 -17.65 -4.56
N PRO A 33 -45.94 -16.31 -4.39
CA PRO A 33 -44.62 -15.68 -4.29
C PRO A 33 -44.03 -15.94 -2.91
N LYS A 34 -43.03 -16.83 -2.84
CA LYS A 34 -42.23 -17.06 -1.63
C LYS A 34 -41.29 -15.89 -1.42
N ALA A 35 -41.50 -15.16 -0.33
CA ALA A 35 -40.65 -14.08 0.14
C ALA A 35 -39.18 -14.52 0.32
N ALA A 36 -38.31 -13.58 -0.04
CA ALA A 36 -36.91 -13.39 0.29
C ALA A 36 -36.24 -14.38 1.26
N LYS A 37 -35.09 -14.92 0.83
CA LYS A 37 -33.90 -15.12 1.67
C LYS A 37 -32.66 -15.28 0.78
N ASN A 38 -31.60 -14.57 1.15
CA ASN A 38 -30.24 -14.58 0.60
C ASN A 38 -29.92 -13.56 -0.51
N ALA A 39 -30.18 -12.29 -0.26
CA ALA A 39 -29.19 -11.28 -0.59
C ALA A 39 -28.45 -10.95 0.71
N LYS A 40 -27.21 -11.44 0.86
CA LYS A 40 -26.29 -10.88 1.85
C LYS A 40 -26.15 -9.42 1.42
N ALA A 41 -26.79 -8.49 2.13
CA ALA A 41 -26.66 -7.07 1.83
C ALA A 41 -25.15 -6.78 1.77
N ALA A 42 -24.67 -6.36 0.60
CA ALA A 42 -23.31 -5.88 0.48
C ALA A 42 -23.18 -4.75 1.51
N VAL A 43 -22.41 -4.98 2.57
CA VAL A 43 -22.16 -3.94 3.58
C VAL A 43 -21.50 -2.80 2.82
N THR A 44 -22.25 -1.73 2.62
CA THR A 44 -21.76 -0.50 2.01
C THR A 44 -20.64 0.02 2.90
N LEU A 45 -19.50 0.37 2.30
CA LEU A 45 -18.45 1.12 2.99
C LEU A 45 -18.93 2.57 3.16
N ASP A 46 -19.90 2.79 4.03
CA ASP A 46 -20.40 4.12 4.35
C ASP A 46 -19.65 4.72 5.56
N ALA A 47 -19.63 6.05 5.61
CA ALA A 47 -18.89 6.78 6.64
C ALA A 47 -19.42 6.52 8.06
N ALA A 48 -20.73 6.29 8.23
CA ALA A 48 -21.31 6.08 9.56
C ALA A 48 -20.81 4.74 10.14
N THR A 49 -20.85 3.67 9.34
CA THR A 49 -20.35 2.35 9.74
C THR A 49 -18.87 2.37 10.07
N VAL A 50 -18.03 2.99 9.23
CA VAL A 50 -16.57 3.04 9.43
C VAL A 50 -16.19 3.97 10.61
N ASN A 51 -16.97 5.02 10.86
CA ASN A 51 -16.70 5.96 11.94
C ASN A 51 -17.17 5.45 13.33
N ALA A 52 -18.03 4.43 13.38
CA ALA A 52 -18.48 3.85 14.63
C ALA A 52 -17.32 3.22 15.44
N PRO A 53 -17.19 3.49 16.75
CA PRO A 53 -16.11 2.94 17.58
C PRO A 53 -16.29 1.44 17.92
N GLY A 54 -17.48 0.87 17.71
CA GLY A 54 -17.85 -0.51 18.04
C GLY A 54 -17.59 -1.53 16.93
N ALA A 55 -16.41 -1.48 16.30
CA ALA A 55 -16.06 -2.38 15.21
C ALA A 55 -15.82 -3.83 15.71
N PRO A 56 -16.30 -4.87 15.01
CA PRO A 56 -15.95 -6.26 15.31
C PRO A 56 -14.44 -6.49 15.22
N ALA A 57 -13.99 -7.63 15.76
CA ALA A 57 -12.59 -7.99 15.74
C ALA A 57 -12.06 -8.11 14.30
N VAL A 58 -10.92 -7.48 14.02
CA VAL A 58 -10.30 -7.52 12.69
C VAL A 58 -9.28 -8.66 12.66
N ALA A 59 -9.70 -9.78 12.07
CA ALA A 59 -8.94 -11.00 11.94
C ALA A 59 -9.07 -11.62 10.53
N PRO A 60 -8.11 -12.43 10.06
CA PRO A 60 -8.05 -12.93 8.68
C PRO A 60 -9.31 -13.60 8.14
N ALA A 61 -10.04 -14.33 9.00
CA ALA A 61 -11.22 -15.10 8.59
C ALA A 61 -12.56 -14.43 8.95
N ARG A 62 -12.54 -13.27 9.62
CA ARG A 62 -13.73 -12.66 10.23
C ARG A 62 -13.86 -11.15 10.03
N ALA A 63 -12.86 -10.50 9.44
CA ALA A 63 -12.87 -9.07 9.25
C ALA A 63 -13.80 -8.66 8.10
N ASP A 64 -14.79 -7.81 8.38
CA ASP A 64 -15.53 -7.08 7.36
C ASP A 64 -14.72 -5.88 6.86
N ALA A 65 -15.02 -5.42 5.64
CA ALA A 65 -14.25 -4.35 5.00
C ALA A 65 -14.30 -3.02 5.77
N ALA A 66 -15.39 -2.70 6.47
CA ALA A 66 -15.52 -1.44 7.19
C ALA A 66 -14.60 -1.41 8.42
N SER A 67 -14.54 -2.52 9.16
CA SER A 67 -13.64 -2.68 10.31
C SER A 67 -12.17 -2.68 9.88
N VAL A 68 -11.84 -3.34 8.76
CA VAL A 68 -10.48 -3.29 8.20
C VAL A 68 -10.11 -1.87 7.80
N LEU A 69 -10.99 -1.17 7.08
CA LEU A 69 -10.76 0.20 6.65
C LEU A 69 -10.51 1.12 7.85
N ARG A 70 -11.36 1.03 8.88
CA ARG A 70 -11.18 1.78 10.12
C ARG A 70 -9.83 1.48 10.75
N ALA A 71 -9.45 0.21 10.89
CA ALA A 71 -8.18 -0.18 11.47
C ALA A 71 -6.99 0.39 10.67
N GLN A 72 -6.98 0.26 9.33
CA GLN A 72 -5.94 0.81 8.46
C GLN A 72 -5.76 2.32 8.66
N ILE A 73 -6.85 3.08 8.76
CA ILE A 73 -6.84 4.53 8.97
C ILE A 73 -6.24 4.88 10.35
N LEU A 74 -6.74 4.26 11.42
CA LEU A 74 -6.28 4.55 12.78
C LEU A 74 -4.82 4.15 12.98
N LEU A 75 -4.41 3.02 12.40
CA LEU A 75 -3.02 2.55 12.40
C LEU A 75 -2.11 3.53 11.63
N ASN A 76 -2.53 4.03 10.46
CA ASN A 76 -1.78 5.03 9.71
C ASN A 76 -1.55 6.31 10.55
N ARG A 77 -2.60 6.82 11.22
CA ARG A 77 -2.49 7.96 12.16
C ARG A 77 -1.56 7.68 13.33
N ALA A 78 -1.58 6.46 13.85
CA ALA A 78 -0.70 6.03 14.93
C ALA A 78 0.76 5.81 14.49
N ARG A 79 1.07 6.00 13.21
CA ARG A 79 2.37 5.76 12.54
C ARG A 79 2.74 4.29 12.42
N PHE A 80 1.75 3.40 12.41
CA PHE A 80 1.90 1.97 12.12
C PHE A 80 1.21 1.66 10.80
N SER A 81 1.76 2.15 9.69
CA SER A 81 1.14 2.04 8.38
C SER A 81 0.93 0.58 7.97
N SER A 82 -0.19 0.30 7.28
CA SER A 82 -0.39 -0.95 6.54
C SER A 82 -0.02 -0.80 5.06
N GLY A 83 0.57 0.32 4.65
CA GLY A 83 0.82 0.70 3.27
C GLY A 83 -0.44 1.32 2.67
N GLU A 84 -0.82 0.86 1.48
CA GLU A 84 -2.04 1.31 0.80
C GLU A 84 -3.30 0.95 1.62
N ILE A 85 -4.18 1.94 1.82
CA ILE A 85 -5.50 1.72 2.41
C ILE A 85 -6.45 1.26 1.31
N ASP A 86 -6.94 0.03 1.44
CA ASP A 86 -7.74 -0.67 0.41
C ASP A 86 -8.99 -1.38 0.98
N ALA A 87 -9.19 -1.29 2.31
CA ALA A 87 -10.21 -2.01 3.07
C ALA A 87 -10.10 -3.54 3.00
N ALA A 88 -8.92 -4.08 2.66
CA ALA A 88 -8.67 -5.51 2.57
C ALA A 88 -7.71 -5.99 3.67
N PHE A 89 -8.08 -7.08 4.34
CA PHE A 89 -7.20 -7.66 5.36
C PHE A 89 -6.09 -8.47 4.69
N GLY A 90 -4.83 -8.10 4.94
CA GLY A 90 -3.66 -8.80 4.41
C GLY A 90 -2.52 -8.88 5.43
N SER A 91 -1.38 -9.41 4.98
CA SER A 91 -0.16 -9.49 5.80
C SER A 91 0.26 -8.15 6.37
N ASN A 92 0.18 -7.07 5.57
CA ASN A 92 0.57 -5.74 6.03
C ASN A 92 -0.33 -5.22 7.16
N VAL A 93 -1.64 -5.45 7.09
CA VAL A 93 -2.58 -5.07 8.18
C VAL A 93 -2.26 -5.85 9.44
N ARG A 94 -2.03 -7.17 9.33
CA ARG A 94 -1.63 -8.01 10.47
C ARG A 94 -0.33 -7.50 11.12
N GLN A 95 0.67 -7.15 10.30
CA GLN A 95 1.95 -6.70 10.82
C GLN A 95 1.84 -5.31 11.47
N ALA A 96 1.11 -4.38 10.84
CA ALA A 96 0.80 -3.08 11.43
C ALA A 96 0.11 -3.21 12.80
N LEU A 97 -0.88 -4.09 12.92
CA LEU A 97 -1.53 -4.41 14.20
C LEU A 97 -0.53 -4.97 15.21
N SER A 98 0.31 -5.92 14.79
CA SER A 98 1.32 -6.54 15.67
C SER A 98 2.34 -5.52 16.17
N GLY A 99 2.82 -4.62 15.30
CA GLY A 99 3.72 -3.53 15.67
C GLY A 99 3.07 -2.55 16.64
N TYR A 100 1.82 -2.15 16.36
CA TYR A 100 1.08 -1.23 17.23
C TYR A 100 0.82 -1.85 18.61
N GLN A 101 0.46 -3.13 18.67
CA GLN A 101 0.31 -3.88 19.92
C GLN A 101 1.60 -3.87 20.74
N ARG A 102 2.76 -4.12 20.11
CA ARG A 102 4.06 -4.04 20.81
C ARG A 102 4.33 -2.65 21.38
N LYS A 103 4.03 -1.58 20.63
CA LYS A 103 4.14 -0.20 21.14
C LYS A 103 3.26 0.04 22.36
N MET A 104 2.06 -0.50 22.36
CA MET A 104 1.09 -0.35 23.46
C MET A 104 1.32 -1.32 24.63
N GLY A 105 2.34 -2.19 24.56
CA GLY A 105 2.57 -3.22 25.58
C GLY A 105 1.52 -4.35 25.60
N LEU A 106 0.79 -4.53 24.49
CA LEU A 106 -0.21 -5.57 24.30
C LEU A 106 0.42 -6.82 23.65
N PRO A 107 -0.20 -8.01 23.80
CA PRO A 107 0.18 -9.19 23.04
C PRO A 107 0.12 -8.94 21.53
N ALA A 108 1.21 -9.19 20.82
CA ALA A 108 1.36 -8.96 19.38
C ALA A 108 0.69 -10.06 18.54
N THR A 109 -0.64 -10.12 18.58
CA THR A 109 -1.46 -11.15 17.90
C THR A 109 -1.70 -10.83 16.42
N GLY A 110 -1.55 -9.57 16.02
CA GLY A 110 -1.91 -9.10 14.68
C GLY A 110 -3.41 -9.12 14.40
N VAL A 111 -4.22 -9.12 15.46
CA VAL A 111 -5.69 -9.09 15.44
C VAL A 111 -6.14 -7.89 16.26
N ALA A 112 -7.06 -7.08 15.72
CA ALA A 112 -7.68 -6.01 16.50
C ALA A 112 -8.74 -6.60 17.43
N ASP A 113 -8.31 -7.05 18.61
CA ASP A 113 -9.20 -7.49 19.70
C ASP A 113 -9.72 -6.29 20.50
N ALA A 114 -10.48 -6.56 21.57
CA ALA A 114 -11.08 -5.50 22.40
C ALA A 114 -10.04 -4.55 23.00
N ALA A 115 -8.89 -5.05 23.46
CA ALA A 115 -7.82 -4.24 24.02
C ALA A 115 -7.14 -3.37 22.94
N THR A 116 -6.90 -3.96 21.77
CA THR A 116 -6.33 -3.26 20.62
C THR A 116 -7.27 -2.17 20.11
N TRP A 117 -8.58 -2.44 20.05
CA TRP A 117 -9.59 -1.45 19.68
C TRP A 117 -9.70 -0.33 20.70
N ALA A 118 -9.64 -0.64 22.01
CA ALA A 118 -9.62 0.39 23.05
C ALA A 118 -8.43 1.33 22.87
N ALA A 119 -7.24 0.80 22.55
CA ALA A 119 -6.05 1.60 22.25
C ALA A 119 -6.20 2.44 20.97
N LEU A 120 -6.66 1.85 19.86
CA LEU A 120 -6.85 2.56 18.58
C LEU A 120 -7.92 3.64 18.65
N ASN A 121 -8.97 3.44 19.46
CA ASN A 121 -10.09 4.37 19.63
C ASN A 121 -9.82 5.49 20.66
N ALA A 122 -8.60 5.63 21.17
CA ALA A 122 -8.26 6.69 22.13
C ALA A 122 -8.47 8.11 21.55
N GLY A 123 -8.41 8.27 20.23
CA GLY A 123 -8.72 9.53 19.54
C GLY A 123 -10.19 9.64 19.12
N ALA A 124 -10.77 10.84 19.23
CA ALA A 124 -12.17 11.11 18.88
C ALA A 124 -12.40 11.46 17.39
N ALA A 125 -11.35 11.65 16.60
CA ALA A 125 -11.47 12.09 15.21
C ALA A 125 -12.05 10.99 14.32
N ALA A 126 -13.06 11.36 13.51
CA ALA A 126 -13.69 10.46 12.53
C ALA A 126 -12.65 9.84 11.59
N ALA A 127 -12.77 8.54 11.32
CA ALA A 127 -11.89 7.78 10.42
C ALA A 127 -12.04 8.23 8.96
N LEU A 128 -13.28 8.39 8.51
CA LEU A 128 -13.63 8.96 7.21
C LEU A 128 -14.20 10.37 7.40
N VAL A 129 -13.80 11.28 6.52
CA VAL A 129 -14.26 12.68 6.50
C VAL A 129 -14.67 13.10 5.10
N THR A 130 -15.50 14.14 5.01
CA THR A 130 -15.78 14.83 3.75
C THR A 130 -14.62 15.74 3.40
N TYR A 131 -14.16 15.65 2.15
CA TYR A 131 -13.16 16.50 1.55
C TYR A 131 -13.75 17.16 0.30
N THR A 132 -13.51 18.46 0.14
CA THR A 132 -13.87 19.19 -1.08
C THR A 132 -12.67 19.21 -2.01
N ILE A 133 -12.82 18.63 -3.20
CA ILE A 133 -11.78 18.65 -4.23
C ILE A 133 -11.45 20.10 -4.57
N THR A 134 -10.18 20.46 -4.51
CA THR A 134 -9.71 21.83 -4.76
C THR A 134 -9.27 22.00 -6.22
N ASP A 135 -9.13 23.24 -6.67
CA ASP A 135 -8.55 23.54 -7.99
C ASP A 135 -7.13 22.96 -8.13
N ALA A 136 -6.36 22.94 -7.03
CA ALA A 136 -5.01 22.37 -7.02
C ALA A 136 -5.00 20.85 -7.23
N ASP A 137 -6.02 20.14 -6.74
CA ASP A 137 -6.13 18.68 -6.93
C ASP A 137 -6.42 18.32 -8.39
N VAL A 138 -7.03 19.22 -9.18
CA VAL A 138 -7.42 18.97 -10.59
C VAL A 138 -6.54 19.70 -11.61
N ALA A 139 -5.57 20.51 -11.16
CA ALA A 139 -4.74 21.34 -12.04
C ALA A 139 -3.87 20.53 -13.02
N GLY A 140 -3.46 19.31 -12.65
CA GLY A 140 -2.57 18.49 -13.45
C GLY A 140 -1.15 19.10 -13.62
N PRO A 141 -0.42 18.75 -14.69
CA PRO A 141 -0.84 17.87 -15.78
C PRO A 141 -0.93 16.41 -15.34
N PHE A 142 -1.96 15.72 -15.82
CA PHE A 142 -2.12 14.27 -15.67
C PHE A 142 -1.71 13.57 -16.96
N VAL A 143 -0.51 12.99 -16.95
CA VAL A 143 0.10 12.40 -18.16
C VAL A 143 0.27 10.91 -17.96
N ALA A 144 -0.15 10.13 -18.95
CA ALA A 144 0.08 8.69 -18.96
C ALA A 144 1.58 8.38 -18.85
N ILE A 145 1.94 7.55 -17.88
CA ILE A 145 3.34 7.19 -17.62
C ILE A 145 3.71 5.96 -18.47
N PRO A 146 4.68 6.06 -19.40
CA PRO A 146 5.12 4.93 -20.20
C PRO A 146 5.70 3.81 -19.32
N GLN A 147 5.61 2.57 -19.80
CA GLN A 147 6.19 1.42 -19.10
C GLN A 147 7.71 1.33 -19.29
N LYS A 148 8.21 1.57 -20.51
CA LYS A 148 9.65 1.45 -20.83
C LYS A 148 10.45 2.59 -20.22
N MET A 149 11.60 2.26 -19.62
CA MET A 149 12.51 3.24 -19.01
C MET A 149 12.98 4.29 -20.03
N ALA A 150 13.28 3.87 -21.27
CA ALA A 150 13.69 4.78 -22.34
C ALA A 150 12.61 5.82 -22.70
N ASP A 151 11.33 5.48 -22.56
CA ASP A 151 10.23 6.41 -22.86
C ASP A 151 9.91 7.30 -21.65
N LYS A 152 9.99 6.76 -20.42
CA LYS A 152 9.94 7.57 -19.19
C LYS A 152 11.00 8.67 -19.19
N ALA A 153 12.20 8.38 -19.69
CA ALA A 153 13.31 9.34 -19.77
C ALA A 153 13.06 10.54 -20.69
N LYS A 154 12.06 10.47 -21.57
CA LYS A 154 11.69 11.55 -22.50
C LYS A 154 10.71 12.56 -21.90
N LEU A 155 10.08 12.22 -20.77
CA LEU A 155 9.18 13.13 -20.06
C LEU A 155 9.97 14.23 -19.36
N SER A 156 9.33 15.36 -19.08
CA SER A 156 9.92 16.43 -18.26
C SER A 156 9.90 16.09 -16.76
N ALA A 157 8.85 15.40 -16.31
CA ALA A 157 8.66 14.88 -14.96
C ALA A 157 7.77 13.62 -15.00
N LEU A 158 7.89 12.76 -13.98
CA LEU A 158 6.98 11.63 -13.77
C LEU A 158 5.91 12.01 -12.73
N GLY A 159 5.03 12.95 -13.11
CA GLY A 159 3.87 13.37 -12.31
C GLY A 159 2.80 12.28 -12.17
N TYR A 160 1.66 12.61 -11.54
CA TYR A 160 0.52 11.71 -11.47
C TYR A 160 -0.13 11.53 -12.87
N SER A 161 -0.73 10.37 -13.10
CA SER A 161 -1.43 10.03 -14.33
C SER A 161 -2.93 10.27 -14.28
N SER A 162 -3.51 10.46 -13.08
CA SER A 162 -4.90 10.86 -12.89
C SER A 162 -5.13 11.61 -11.56
N VAL A 163 -6.30 12.24 -11.43
CA VAL A 163 -6.71 12.91 -10.18
C VAL A 163 -6.89 11.89 -9.05
N GLU A 164 -7.47 10.72 -9.35
CA GLU A 164 -7.66 9.64 -8.38
C GLU A 164 -6.34 9.07 -7.87
N GLU A 165 -5.31 8.98 -8.72
CA GLU A 165 -3.96 8.62 -8.28
C GLU A 165 -3.39 9.68 -7.32
N ALA A 166 -3.48 10.96 -7.69
CA ALA A 166 -3.00 12.06 -6.85
C ALA A 166 -3.72 12.12 -5.49
N LEU A 167 -5.05 11.96 -5.49
CA LEU A 167 -5.86 11.90 -4.28
C LEU A 167 -5.58 10.62 -3.48
N GLY A 168 -5.33 9.49 -4.16
CA GLY A 168 -4.93 8.24 -3.53
C GLY A 168 -3.62 8.40 -2.77
N GLU A 169 -2.61 9.00 -3.40
CA GLU A 169 -1.34 9.33 -2.76
C GLU A 169 -1.49 10.32 -1.61
N LYS A 170 -2.36 11.33 -1.75
CA LYS A 170 -2.66 12.30 -0.69
C LYS A 170 -3.33 11.66 0.53
N PHE A 171 -4.30 10.77 0.32
CA PHE A 171 -5.08 10.14 1.39
C PHE A 171 -4.62 8.72 1.73
N HIS A 172 -3.44 8.33 1.26
CA HIS A 172 -2.81 7.02 1.47
C HIS A 172 -3.69 5.83 1.04
N ALA A 173 -4.57 6.05 0.06
CA ALA A 173 -5.64 5.14 -0.32
C ALA A 173 -5.48 4.65 -1.76
N SER A 174 -5.90 3.42 -2.02
CA SER A 174 -6.04 2.96 -3.40
C SER A 174 -7.07 3.82 -4.16
N PRO A 175 -6.84 4.15 -5.44
CA PRO A 175 -7.85 4.80 -6.28
C PRO A 175 -9.18 4.03 -6.32
N ALA A 176 -9.11 2.69 -6.32
CA ALA A 176 -10.28 1.81 -6.28
C ALA A 176 -11.09 1.96 -4.98
N LEU A 177 -10.43 2.12 -3.82
CA LEU A 177 -11.13 2.41 -2.57
C LEU A 177 -11.82 3.77 -2.62
N LEU A 178 -11.12 4.81 -3.11
CA LEU A 178 -11.71 6.14 -3.23
C LEU A 178 -12.98 6.11 -4.10
N GLN A 179 -12.94 5.41 -5.23
CA GLN A 179 -14.11 5.21 -6.08
C GLN A 179 -15.24 4.46 -5.36
N ARG A 180 -14.93 3.39 -4.61
CA ARG A 180 -15.91 2.62 -3.82
C ARG A 180 -16.58 3.44 -2.73
N LEU A 181 -15.84 4.35 -2.07
CA LEU A 181 -16.37 5.26 -1.05
C LEU A 181 -17.26 6.37 -1.66
N ASN A 182 -17.13 6.62 -2.96
CA ASN A 182 -17.71 7.79 -3.63
C ASN A 182 -18.45 7.40 -4.92
N PRO A 183 -19.45 6.52 -4.85
CA PRO A 183 -20.18 6.09 -6.04
C PRO A 183 -20.83 7.28 -6.75
N GLY A 184 -20.57 7.41 -8.05
CA GLY A 184 -21.13 8.46 -8.91
C GLY A 184 -20.49 9.85 -8.76
N LYS A 185 -19.43 10.00 -7.96
CA LYS A 185 -18.72 11.27 -7.80
C LYS A 185 -17.74 11.53 -8.96
N ASN A 186 -17.63 12.80 -9.35
CA ASN A 186 -16.67 13.22 -10.36
C ASN A 186 -15.41 13.78 -9.69
N PHE A 187 -14.35 12.97 -9.65
CA PHE A 187 -13.08 13.33 -9.02
C PHE A 187 -12.36 14.49 -9.73
N SER A 188 -12.62 14.71 -11.02
CA SER A 188 -11.98 15.76 -11.81
C SER A 188 -12.69 17.13 -11.71
N ARG A 189 -13.65 17.28 -10.80
CA ARG A 189 -14.41 18.52 -10.60
C ARG A 189 -14.04 19.18 -9.27
N ALA A 190 -13.37 20.32 -9.34
CA ALA A 190 -13.19 21.19 -8.18
C ALA A 190 -14.55 21.58 -7.57
N GLY A 191 -14.63 21.61 -6.24
CA GLY A 191 -15.85 21.80 -5.46
C GLY A 191 -16.66 20.53 -5.21
N GLU A 192 -16.37 19.41 -5.89
CA GLU A 192 -17.05 18.14 -5.61
C GLU A 192 -16.64 17.64 -4.21
N GLN A 193 -17.63 17.25 -3.42
CA GLN A 193 -17.42 16.69 -2.09
C GLN A 193 -17.34 15.16 -2.16
N ILE A 194 -16.25 14.62 -1.62
CA ILE A 194 -15.96 13.18 -1.56
C ILE A 194 -15.64 12.75 -0.12
N ILE A 195 -15.87 11.50 0.20
CA ILE A 195 -15.47 10.85 1.44
C ILE A 195 -14.07 10.25 1.28
N VAL A 196 -13.17 10.57 2.20
CA VAL A 196 -11.77 10.13 2.15
C VAL A 196 -11.29 9.64 3.52
N PRO A 197 -10.25 8.77 3.55
CA PRO A 197 -9.48 8.52 4.77
C PRO A 197 -8.93 9.81 5.37
N ASN A 198 -9.27 10.09 6.61
CA ASN A 198 -8.68 11.21 7.33
C ASN A 198 -7.31 10.78 7.87
N VAL A 199 -6.24 11.11 7.16
CA VAL A 199 -4.87 10.68 7.49
C VAL A 199 -3.86 11.83 7.49
N LEU A 200 -4.31 13.04 7.21
CA LEU A 200 -3.44 14.21 7.03
C LEU A 200 -3.03 14.83 8.37
N ASP A 201 -3.95 14.90 9.33
CA ASP A 201 -3.72 15.52 10.64
C ASP A 201 -3.04 14.54 11.59
N THR A 202 -1.71 14.48 11.49
CA THR A 202 -0.88 13.56 12.27
C THR A 202 0.27 14.30 12.94
N GLU A 203 0.58 13.93 14.18
CA GLU A 203 1.69 14.53 14.92
C GLU A 203 3.03 14.22 14.23
N PRO A 204 3.97 15.19 14.20
CA PRO A 204 5.31 14.95 13.69
C PRO A 204 6.01 13.83 14.45
N LEU A 205 6.77 13.00 13.72
CA LEU A 205 7.59 11.98 14.36
C LEU A 205 8.80 12.61 15.08
N PRO A 206 9.12 12.18 16.32
CA PRO A 206 10.40 12.50 16.94
C PRO A 206 11.56 11.93 16.11
N LYS A 207 12.80 12.33 16.40
CA LYS A 207 13.98 11.74 15.77
C LYS A 207 14.18 10.30 16.24
N ALA A 208 14.33 9.39 15.29
CA ALA A 208 14.63 7.98 15.58
C ALA A 208 16.11 7.80 15.90
N SER A 209 16.42 6.91 16.83
CA SER A 209 17.80 6.49 17.12
C SER A 209 18.29 5.48 16.08
N GLN A 210 17.37 4.66 15.56
CA GLN A 210 17.67 3.54 14.68
C GLN A 210 16.49 3.20 13.76
N ILE A 211 16.82 2.82 12.53
CA ILE A 211 15.93 2.12 11.60
C ILE A 211 16.17 0.62 11.74
N VAL A 212 15.13 -0.17 11.94
CA VAL A 212 15.20 -1.64 11.93
C VAL A 212 14.35 -2.16 10.78
N VAL A 213 14.95 -2.91 9.85
CA VAL A 213 14.23 -3.60 8.79
C VAL A 213 14.26 -5.10 9.06
N ASP A 214 13.08 -5.68 9.16
CA ASP A 214 12.86 -7.09 9.41
C ASP A 214 12.41 -7.75 8.10
N LYS A 215 13.22 -8.70 7.61
CA LYS A 215 12.98 -9.39 6.34
C LYS A 215 11.80 -10.33 6.43
N THR A 216 11.65 -11.05 7.53
CA THR A 216 10.56 -12.01 7.76
C THR A 216 9.23 -11.29 7.89
N ASP A 217 9.17 -10.27 8.75
CA ASP A 217 7.96 -9.48 8.97
C ASP A 217 7.68 -8.52 7.81
N ARG A 218 8.66 -8.26 6.94
CA ARG A 218 8.61 -7.28 5.84
C ARG A 218 8.22 -5.90 6.35
N THR A 219 8.85 -5.47 7.43
CA THR A 219 8.60 -4.16 8.04
C THR A 219 9.87 -3.33 8.17
N LEU A 220 9.70 -2.02 8.12
CA LEU A 220 10.66 -1.03 8.60
C LEU A 220 10.07 -0.40 9.86
N THR A 221 10.81 -0.44 10.95
CA THR A 221 10.42 0.11 12.25
C THR A 221 11.42 1.21 12.66
N LEU A 222 10.90 2.35 13.10
CA LEU A 222 11.68 3.42 13.70
C LEU A 222 11.71 3.22 15.22
N MET A 223 12.91 3.20 15.79
CA MET A 223 13.13 2.98 17.22
C MET A 223 13.53 4.29 17.90
N ASP A 224 13.08 4.49 19.14
CA ASP A 224 13.55 5.59 20.01
C ASP A 224 14.89 5.26 20.68
N GLY A 225 15.40 6.19 21.50
CA GLY A 225 16.66 6.01 22.23
C GLY A 225 16.65 4.84 23.23
N ASP A 226 15.47 4.39 23.65
CA ASP A 226 15.29 3.26 24.58
C ASP A 226 15.05 1.93 23.83
N GLY A 227 15.07 1.95 22.50
CA GLY A 227 14.84 0.78 21.66
C GLY A 227 13.37 0.39 21.52
N LYS A 228 12.42 1.28 21.82
CA LYS A 228 10.99 1.04 21.64
C LYS A 228 10.52 1.49 20.24
N PRO A 229 9.55 0.78 19.63
CA PRO A 229 9.00 1.15 18.33
C PRO A 229 8.16 2.42 18.42
N MET A 230 8.55 3.45 17.67
CA MET A 230 7.82 4.71 17.53
C MET A 230 6.83 4.68 16.37
N ALA A 231 7.26 4.05 15.26
CA ALA A 231 6.54 3.93 14.01
C ALA A 231 6.94 2.64 13.28
N GLN A 232 6.06 2.13 12.44
CA GLN A 232 6.29 0.97 11.59
C GLN A 232 5.62 1.14 10.22
N PHE A 233 6.27 0.63 9.20
CA PHE A 233 5.81 0.70 7.81
C PHE A 233 6.06 -0.64 7.13
N PRO A 234 5.21 -1.10 6.21
CA PRO A 234 5.49 -2.28 5.43
C PRO A 234 6.55 -1.96 4.39
N VAL A 235 7.34 -2.97 4.01
CA VAL A 235 8.35 -2.84 2.97
C VAL A 235 8.30 -4.02 2.00
N THR A 236 8.77 -3.78 0.78
CA THR A 236 9.24 -4.89 -0.07
C THR A 236 10.76 -4.96 0.00
N THR A 237 11.28 -6.16 0.29
CA THR A 237 12.72 -6.44 0.38
C THR A 237 13.22 -7.27 -0.79
N GLY A 238 14.54 -7.45 -0.83
CA GLY A 238 15.26 -8.20 -1.86
C GLY A 238 14.78 -9.63 -2.09
N SER A 239 14.89 -10.07 -3.34
CA SER A 239 14.59 -11.42 -3.83
C SER A 239 15.62 -12.45 -3.35
N LYS A 240 15.42 -13.72 -3.72
CA LYS A 240 16.48 -14.74 -3.57
C LYS A 240 17.73 -14.43 -4.38
N HIS A 241 17.60 -13.75 -5.52
CA HIS A 241 18.73 -13.39 -6.37
C HIS A 241 19.50 -12.20 -5.81
N ASP A 242 18.76 -11.21 -5.31
CA ASP A 242 19.29 -9.98 -4.73
C ASP A 242 18.81 -9.84 -3.28
N PRO A 243 19.35 -10.61 -2.33
CA PRO A 243 18.84 -10.65 -0.97
C PRO A 243 19.05 -9.33 -0.22
N LEU A 244 18.20 -9.10 0.79
CA LEU A 244 18.41 -8.04 1.76
C LEU A 244 19.78 -8.24 2.45
N PRO A 245 20.70 -7.26 2.43
CA PRO A 245 22.04 -7.42 2.96
C PRO A 245 22.02 -7.27 4.48
N LEU A 246 21.72 -8.36 5.18
CA LEU A 246 21.63 -8.38 6.64
C LEU A 246 22.90 -7.82 7.29
N GLY A 247 22.74 -7.06 8.36
CA GLY A 247 23.84 -6.44 9.09
C GLY A 247 23.53 -5.05 9.60
N LYS A 248 24.58 -4.40 10.11
CA LYS A 248 24.54 -3.03 10.61
C LYS A 248 25.07 -2.09 9.54
N TRP A 249 24.26 -1.09 9.22
CA TRP A 249 24.54 -0.04 8.25
C TRP A 249 24.21 1.32 8.86
N LYS A 250 24.39 2.37 8.07
CA LYS A 250 23.96 3.73 8.42
C LYS A 250 23.40 4.43 7.19
N VAL A 251 22.57 5.44 7.43
CA VAL A 251 22.16 6.38 6.39
C VAL A 251 23.34 7.27 6.03
N ASN A 252 23.70 7.33 4.75
CA ASN A 252 24.71 8.27 4.26
C ASN A 252 24.09 9.64 3.95
N GLY A 253 22.92 9.65 3.32
CA GLY A 253 22.23 10.87 2.92
C GLY A 253 20.82 10.59 2.40
N ILE A 254 20.05 11.66 2.18
CA ILE A 254 18.67 11.60 1.71
C ILE A 254 18.52 12.52 0.51
N SER A 255 18.04 11.98 -0.61
CA SER A 255 17.69 12.73 -1.82
C SER A 255 16.17 12.80 -1.94
N LYS A 256 15.62 14.02 -1.92
CA LYS A 256 14.19 14.27 -2.19
C LYS A 256 13.99 14.43 -3.70
N ALA A 257 12.90 13.87 -4.22
CA ALA A 257 12.56 13.87 -5.64
C ALA A 257 13.76 13.54 -6.55
N PRO A 258 14.38 12.34 -6.38
CA PRO A 258 15.61 12.01 -7.10
C PRO A 258 15.37 11.82 -8.60
N VAL A 259 16.38 12.18 -9.40
CA VAL A 259 16.52 11.64 -10.77
C VAL A 259 17.03 10.20 -10.63
N PHE A 260 16.37 9.25 -11.28
CA PHE A 260 16.80 7.86 -11.25
C PHE A 260 17.75 7.55 -12.41
N HIS A 261 18.98 7.19 -12.08
CA HIS A 261 20.01 6.80 -13.04
C HIS A 261 19.89 5.30 -13.35
N TYR A 262 18.97 4.95 -14.22
CA TYR A 262 18.76 3.56 -14.64
C TYR A 262 20.01 3.03 -15.36
N ASN A 263 20.52 1.90 -14.87
CA ASN A 263 21.61 1.16 -15.50
C ASN A 263 21.17 -0.31 -15.66
N PRO A 264 20.81 -0.77 -16.88
CA PRO A 264 20.31 -2.13 -17.10
C PRO A 264 21.31 -3.22 -16.70
N ALA A 265 22.61 -2.93 -16.70
CA ALA A 265 23.64 -3.88 -16.27
C ALA A 265 23.56 -4.25 -14.77
N LEU A 266 22.78 -3.54 -13.97
CA LEU A 266 22.55 -3.84 -12.55
C LEU A 266 21.31 -4.72 -12.32
N PHE A 267 20.56 -5.06 -13.37
CA PHE A 267 19.31 -5.82 -13.26
C PHE A 267 19.42 -7.10 -14.10
N TRP A 268 19.33 -8.26 -13.44
CA TRP A 268 19.45 -9.56 -14.10
C TRP A 268 18.28 -9.86 -15.05
N ASP A 269 17.15 -9.19 -14.88
CA ASP A 269 15.92 -9.28 -15.67
C ASP A 269 15.71 -8.07 -16.61
N ALA A 270 16.75 -7.25 -16.82
CA ALA A 270 16.68 -6.15 -17.78
C ALA A 270 16.29 -6.67 -19.18
N THR A 271 15.45 -5.92 -19.90
CA THR A 271 15.05 -6.32 -21.24
C THR A 271 16.25 -6.21 -22.18
N ALA A 272 16.46 -7.22 -23.03
CA ALA A 272 17.54 -7.21 -24.00
C ALA A 272 17.46 -5.95 -24.88
N GLY A 273 18.57 -5.18 -24.92
CA GLY A 273 18.65 -3.92 -25.65
C GLY A 273 18.34 -2.66 -24.83
N ASP A 274 17.96 -2.79 -23.56
CA ASP A 274 17.83 -1.65 -22.65
C ASP A 274 19.16 -0.89 -22.53
N LYS A 275 19.07 0.45 -22.44
CA LYS A 275 20.22 1.35 -22.32
C LYS A 275 20.13 2.15 -21.03
N LYS A 276 21.28 2.68 -20.58
CA LYS A 276 21.32 3.63 -19.48
C LYS A 276 20.40 4.81 -19.77
N ALA A 277 19.63 5.23 -18.77
CA ALA A 277 18.67 6.31 -18.90
C ALA A 277 18.65 7.17 -17.63
N LYS A 278 18.37 8.46 -17.79
CA LYS A 278 18.08 9.37 -16.68
C LYS A 278 16.57 9.54 -16.61
N ILE A 279 15.94 8.98 -15.60
CA ILE A 279 14.50 9.07 -15.40
C ILE A 279 14.21 10.29 -14.53
N PRO A 280 13.44 11.27 -15.03
CA PRO A 280 13.09 12.48 -14.31
C PRO A 280 12.45 12.20 -12.95
N ALA A 281 12.51 13.19 -12.06
CA ALA A 281 11.86 13.12 -10.77
C ALA A 281 10.32 13.12 -10.89
N GLY A 282 9.65 12.66 -9.83
CA GLY A 282 8.20 12.72 -9.68
C GLY A 282 7.66 11.51 -8.91
N PRO A 283 6.39 11.54 -8.48
CA PRO A 283 5.76 10.43 -7.74
C PRO A 283 5.78 9.11 -8.52
N ASN A 284 5.73 9.18 -9.85
CA ASN A 284 5.77 8.01 -10.73
C ASN A 284 7.19 7.51 -11.08
N ASN A 285 8.23 8.11 -10.47
CA ASN A 285 9.60 7.66 -10.63
C ASN A 285 9.77 6.23 -10.06
N PRO A 286 10.55 5.32 -10.69
CA PRO A 286 10.78 3.97 -10.18
C PRO A 286 11.32 3.88 -8.73
N VAL A 287 12.04 4.91 -8.26
CA VAL A 287 12.48 5.02 -6.86
C VAL A 287 11.63 6.00 -6.03
N GLY A 288 10.49 6.41 -6.58
CA GLY A 288 9.50 7.26 -5.92
C GLY A 288 10.01 8.68 -5.60
N VAL A 289 9.43 9.25 -4.56
CA VAL A 289 9.66 10.65 -4.16
C VAL A 289 10.88 10.86 -3.25
N ALA A 290 11.53 9.79 -2.80
CA ALA A 290 12.70 9.89 -1.92
C ALA A 290 13.62 8.68 -2.07
N TRP A 291 14.92 8.93 -1.96
CA TRP A 291 15.97 7.93 -1.86
C TRP A 291 16.80 8.18 -0.59
N VAL A 292 16.86 7.19 0.30
CA VAL A 292 17.69 7.19 1.51
C VAL A 292 18.86 6.23 1.26
N ASP A 293 20.04 6.81 1.06
CA ASP A 293 21.25 6.07 0.73
C ASP A 293 21.81 5.36 1.97
N LEU A 294 22.19 4.08 1.82
CA LEU A 294 22.79 3.31 2.90
C LEU A 294 24.30 3.18 2.70
N SER A 295 25.03 2.96 3.80
CA SER A 295 26.47 2.68 3.76
C SER A 295 26.86 1.36 3.06
N LYS A 296 25.87 0.61 2.54
CA LYS A 296 26.06 -0.51 1.63
C LYS A 296 25.97 0.01 0.18
N PRO A 297 27.03 -0.12 -0.64
CA PRO A 297 27.02 0.38 -2.02
C PRO A 297 25.84 -0.14 -2.83
N HIS A 298 25.14 0.76 -3.52
CA HIS A 298 23.96 0.51 -4.37
C HIS A 298 22.66 0.13 -3.67
N TYR A 299 22.62 0.16 -2.33
CA TYR A 299 21.39 -0.14 -1.58
C TYR A 299 20.81 1.13 -0.96
N GLY A 300 19.49 1.23 -1.01
CA GLY A 300 18.75 2.33 -0.43
C GLY A 300 17.37 1.92 0.07
N ILE A 301 16.79 2.79 0.90
CA ILE A 301 15.37 2.78 1.23
C ILE A 301 14.70 3.85 0.36
N HIS A 302 13.65 3.50 -0.38
CA HIS A 302 13.07 4.42 -1.34
C HIS A 302 11.55 4.24 -1.52
N GLY A 303 10.91 5.25 -2.10
CA GLY A 303 9.50 5.23 -2.45
C GLY A 303 9.20 4.34 -3.66
N THR A 304 7.93 4.18 -4.01
CA THR A 304 7.54 3.43 -5.21
C THR A 304 6.25 4.00 -5.77
N PRO A 305 6.07 3.97 -7.10
CA PRO A 305 4.83 4.41 -7.73
C PRO A 305 3.75 3.33 -7.74
N VAL A 306 4.04 2.14 -7.18
CA VAL A 306 3.14 0.98 -7.17
C VAL A 306 2.85 0.56 -5.73
N PRO A 307 2.13 1.37 -4.94
CA PRO A 307 1.91 1.12 -3.51
C PRO A 307 1.26 -0.23 -3.23
N ALA A 308 0.36 -0.69 -4.12
CA ALA A 308 -0.28 -1.99 -4.05
C ALA A 308 0.69 -3.19 -3.99
N SER A 309 1.94 -3.02 -4.46
CA SER A 309 2.97 -4.08 -4.51
C SER A 309 3.81 -4.22 -3.23
N ILE A 310 3.67 -3.28 -2.28
CA ILE A 310 4.46 -3.25 -1.06
C ILE A 310 4.13 -4.44 -0.16
N GLY A 311 5.16 -5.20 0.23
CA GLY A 311 5.05 -6.42 1.04
C GLY A 311 4.49 -7.63 0.28
N LYS A 312 4.19 -7.51 -1.03
CA LYS A 312 3.55 -8.55 -1.86
C LYS A 312 4.45 -9.08 -2.98
N THR A 313 5.54 -8.40 -3.26
CA THR A 313 6.50 -8.74 -4.34
C THR A 313 7.92 -8.81 -3.80
N GLU A 314 8.90 -9.07 -4.65
CA GLU A 314 10.34 -9.02 -4.33
C GLU A 314 11.01 -7.84 -5.05
N SER A 315 12.15 -7.35 -4.56
CA SER A 315 12.95 -6.31 -5.21
C SER A 315 14.32 -6.84 -5.66
N HIS A 316 15.05 -6.02 -6.42
CA HIS A 316 16.46 -6.22 -6.77
C HIS A 316 17.41 -5.79 -5.62
N GLY A 317 17.04 -6.09 -4.38
CA GLY A 317 17.85 -5.84 -3.17
C GLY A 317 17.48 -4.59 -2.37
N CYS A 318 16.91 -3.55 -2.99
CA CYS A 318 16.52 -2.32 -2.29
C CYS A 318 15.27 -2.49 -1.41
N ILE A 319 15.08 -1.57 -0.46
CA ILE A 319 13.93 -1.57 0.47
C ILE A 319 12.90 -0.57 -0.05
N ARG A 320 11.76 -1.07 -0.55
CA ARG A 320 10.70 -0.24 -1.14
C ARG A 320 9.62 0.06 -0.12
N MET A 321 9.14 1.29 -0.12
CA MET A 321 8.02 1.80 0.68
C MET A 321 7.05 2.54 -0.24
N THR A 322 5.82 2.79 0.23
CA THR A 322 4.94 3.75 -0.45
C THR A 322 5.57 5.15 -0.39
N ASN A 323 5.20 6.03 -1.32
CA ASN A 323 5.75 7.39 -1.37
C ASN A 323 5.43 8.20 -0.09
N TRP A 324 4.22 8.06 0.46
CA TRP A 324 3.85 8.71 1.72
C TRP A 324 4.60 8.15 2.94
N ASP A 325 4.83 6.84 2.99
CA ASP A 325 5.53 6.22 4.13
C ASP A 325 7.02 6.59 4.13
N VAL A 326 7.70 6.60 2.97
CA VAL A 326 9.11 7.05 2.90
C VAL A 326 9.25 8.54 3.24
N THR A 327 8.28 9.35 2.82
CA THR A 327 8.24 10.79 3.12
C THR A 327 8.05 11.03 4.61
N THR A 328 7.20 10.24 5.26
CA THR A 328 7.01 10.27 6.72
C THR A 328 8.28 9.81 7.45
N MET A 329 8.86 8.69 7.03
CA MET A 329 10.06 8.11 7.64
C MET A 329 11.24 9.07 7.61
N MET A 330 11.49 9.74 6.47
CA MET A 330 12.62 10.66 6.33
C MET A 330 12.55 11.92 7.21
N GLN A 331 11.38 12.25 7.78
CA GLN A 331 11.26 13.35 8.75
C GLN A 331 11.96 12.99 10.08
N SER A 332 12.00 11.70 10.42
CA SER A 332 12.53 11.18 11.68
C SER A 332 14.02 10.82 11.62
N VAL A 333 14.60 10.69 10.43
CA VAL A 333 15.99 10.22 10.24
C VAL A 333 16.87 11.25 9.54
N GLY A 334 18.17 11.01 9.54
CA GLY A 334 19.18 11.84 8.88
C GLY A 334 20.49 11.09 8.66
N SER A 335 21.50 11.76 8.06
CA SER A 335 22.83 11.16 7.90
C SER A 335 23.39 10.67 9.24
N GLY A 336 23.98 9.47 9.24
CA GLY A 336 24.49 8.81 10.44
C GLY A 336 23.47 7.99 11.22
N THR A 337 22.16 8.08 10.90
CA THR A 337 21.14 7.24 11.57
C THR A 337 21.49 5.76 11.37
N ALA A 338 21.52 5.00 12.47
CA ALA A 338 21.84 3.58 12.44
C ALA A 338 20.74 2.80 11.72
N VAL A 339 21.14 1.80 10.92
CA VAL A 339 20.22 0.91 10.20
C VAL A 339 20.60 -0.52 10.54
N LEU A 340 19.66 -1.29 11.08
CA LEU A 340 19.80 -2.72 11.29
C LEU A 340 18.92 -3.45 10.29
N LEU A 341 19.53 -4.21 9.39
CA LEU A 341 18.83 -5.15 8.51
C LEU A 341 18.95 -6.53 9.14
N LYS A 342 17.83 -7.13 9.55
CA LYS A 342 17.80 -8.42 10.23
C LYS A 342 16.86 -9.39 9.53
N GLU A 343 17.04 -10.66 9.86
CA GLU A 343 16.15 -11.73 9.41
C GLU A 343 14.74 -11.53 10.00
#